data_AF-A0A8B6HQM6-F1
#
_entry.id   AF-A0A8B6HQM6-F1
#
_cell.length_a   1.000
_cell.length_b   1.000
_cell.length_c   1.000
_cell.angle_alpha   90.00
_cell.angle_beta   90.00
_cell.angle_gamma   90.00
#
_symmetry.space_group_name_H-M   'P 1'
#
loop_
_entity.id
_entity.type
_entity.pdbx_description
1 polymer ?
#
loop_
_entity_poly.entity_id
_entity_poly.type
_entity_poly.pdbx_seq_one_letter_code
_entity_poly.pdbx_strand_id
1 'polypeptide(L)'
;MDLMLIFSLTCVAIFFIILLGLVMLLVTSEAYPNLGRFDSEKVFTDPKKDEKEEFPSIHDPPSVDLSVIVPAYNEQDRLPMMMDEALDYLEKRQTESPSFTYEIIIVDDGSSDKTSETGLKYSKKCGTDKVRVLTLEKNRGKGGAIRLGMFVARGKLLLFADADGASKFSDFRKLEVEMKKINKKPDNLAIVCGSRAHLEEDSIAQRSFFRTVLMKGFHFVVWFLCVRGVKDTQCGFKLLTREAAILLFSNLHVERWAFDVDMLYLAQYFSVPIAEVAIVWQEIEGKL
;
A
#
# COMPACT_ATOMS: atom_id res chain seq x y z
N MET A 1 -17.76 16.03 52.73
CA MET A 1 -17.93 14.97 51.71
C MET A 1 -16.68 14.12 51.78
N ASP A 2 -16.80 12.85 52.17
CA ASP A 2 -15.64 11.99 52.42
C ASP A 2 -14.79 11.82 51.16
N LEU A 3 -13.47 11.97 51.29
CA LEU A 3 -12.52 11.79 50.19
C LEU A 3 -12.69 10.42 49.52
N MET A 4 -13.05 9.39 50.30
CA MET A 4 -13.38 8.05 49.79
C MET A 4 -14.65 8.03 48.92
N LEU A 5 -15.67 8.81 49.27
CA LEU A 5 -16.89 8.91 48.48
C LEU A 5 -16.62 9.60 47.13
N ILE A 6 -15.82 10.67 47.13
CA ILE A 6 -15.42 11.37 45.91
C ILE A 6 -14.61 10.43 45.01
N PHE A 7 -13.60 9.76 45.56
CA PHE A 7 -12.78 8.81 44.82
C PHE A 7 -13.63 7.67 44.23
N SER A 8 -14.55 7.09 45.00
CA SER A 8 -15.45 6.04 44.52
C SER A 8 -16.35 6.52 43.39
N LEU A 9 -16.93 7.73 43.51
CA LEU A 9 -17.77 8.32 42.46
C LEU A 9 -16.97 8.59 41.18
N THR A 10 -15.72 9.06 41.31
CA THR A 10 -14.81 9.26 40.16
C THR A 10 -14.47 7.92 39.48
N CYS A 11 -14.15 6.87 40.23
CA CYS A 11 -13.87 5.55 39.66
C CYS A 11 -15.09 4.98 38.92
N VAL A 12 -16.29 5.11 39.50
CA VAL A 12 -17.54 4.67 38.87
C VAL A 12 -17.80 5.46 37.58
N ALA A 13 -17.61 6.77 37.60
CA ALA A 13 -17.77 7.61 36.41
C ALA A 13 -16.77 7.22 35.30
N ILE A 14 -15.50 6.99 35.64
CA ILE A 14 -14.48 6.53 34.68
C ILE A 14 -14.86 5.16 34.10
N PHE A 15 -15.32 4.22 34.93
CA PHE A 15 -15.78 2.92 34.45
C PHE A 15 -16.92 3.03 33.45
N PHE A 16 -17.94 3.86 33.73
CA PHE A 16 -19.05 4.08 32.80
C PHE A 16 -18.62 4.79 31.51
N ILE A 17 -17.66 5.72 31.57
CA ILE A 17 -17.10 6.36 30.38
C ILE A 17 -16.37 5.32 29.51
N ILE A 18 -15.54 4.45 30.13
CA ILE A 18 -14.84 3.37 29.42
C ILE A 18 -15.85 2.38 28.82
N LEU A 19 -16.85 1.96 29.61
CA LEU A 19 -17.89 1.03 29.17
C LEU A 19 -18.70 1.62 28.01
N LEU A 20 -19.12 2.89 28.12
CA LEU A 20 -19.82 3.59 27.05
C LEU A 20 -18.95 3.69 25.80
N GLY A 21 -17.66 3.97 25.95
CA GLY A 21 -16.69 3.97 24.85
C GLY A 21 -16.58 2.60 24.18
N LEU A 22 -16.50 1.51 24.95
CA LEU A 22 -16.46 0.14 24.43
C LEU A 22 -17.77 -0.25 23.72
N VAL A 23 -18.92 0.09 24.29
CA VAL A 23 -20.22 -0.13 23.66
C VAL A 23 -20.34 0.67 22.37
N MET A 24 -19.93 1.94 22.39
CA MET A 24 -19.92 2.79 21.20
C MET A 24 -19.04 2.17 20.12
N LEU A 25 -17.81 1.76 20.45
CA LEU A 25 -16.91 1.06 19.53
C LEU A 25 -17.57 -0.18 18.93
N LEU A 26 -18.18 -1.05 19.73
CA LEU A 26 -18.83 -2.28 19.25
C LEU A 26 -20.02 -1.99 18.34
N VAL A 27 -20.82 -0.96 18.66
CA VAL A 27 -22.02 -0.59 17.88
C VAL A 27 -21.65 0.14 16.59
N THR A 28 -20.55 0.91 16.57
CA THR A 28 -20.11 1.66 15.39
C THR A 28 -19.10 0.92 14.53
N SER A 29 -18.50 -0.18 15.02
CA SER A 29 -17.55 -0.97 14.25
C SER A 29 -18.25 -1.86 13.24
N GLU A 30 -17.76 -1.86 12.01
CA GLU A 30 -18.17 -2.85 11.00
C GLU A 30 -17.31 -4.10 11.12
N ALA A 31 -17.95 -5.27 11.20
CA ALA A 31 -17.24 -6.55 11.32
C ALA A 31 -16.42 -6.90 10.07
N TYR A 32 -16.90 -6.47 8.89
CA TYR A 32 -16.31 -6.81 7.60
C TYR A 32 -15.93 -5.55 6.83
N PRO A 33 -14.84 -5.57 6.05
CA PRO A 33 -14.45 -4.44 5.24
C PRO A 33 -15.43 -4.25 4.08
N ASN A 34 -15.67 -2.99 3.70
CA ASN A 34 -16.47 -2.67 2.52
C ASN A 34 -15.65 -2.92 1.25
N LEU A 35 -15.97 -3.98 0.50
CA LEU A 35 -15.31 -4.35 -0.77
C LEU A 35 -16.02 -3.78 -2.02
N GLY A 36 -16.97 -2.85 -1.84
CA GLY A 36 -17.79 -2.32 -2.93
C GLY A 36 -16.97 -1.64 -4.03
N ARG A 37 -17.35 -1.89 -5.29
CA ARG A 37 -16.71 -1.34 -6.49
C ARG A 37 -17.77 -0.85 -7.46
N PHE A 38 -17.56 0.29 -8.09
CA PHE A 38 -18.47 0.82 -9.11
C PHE A 38 -18.29 0.06 -10.43
N ASP A 39 -19.31 0.04 -11.28
CA ASP A 39 -19.23 -0.65 -12.58
C ASP A 39 -18.21 0.01 -13.52
N SER A 40 -18.11 1.35 -13.47
CA SER A 40 -17.08 2.13 -14.18
C SER A 40 -15.66 1.74 -13.79
N GLU A 41 -15.46 1.33 -12.53
CA GLU A 41 -14.16 0.89 -12.04
C GLU A 41 -13.80 -0.51 -12.54
N LYS A 42 -14.75 -1.34 -13.02
CA LYS A 42 -14.47 -2.73 -13.48
C LYS A 42 -13.78 -2.81 -14.84
N VAL A 43 -13.70 -1.70 -15.56
CA VAL A 43 -13.15 -1.61 -16.91
C VAL A 43 -12.01 -0.59 -16.99
N PHE A 44 -11.13 -0.73 -17.97
CA PHE A 44 -10.13 0.27 -18.36
C PHE A 44 -10.28 0.64 -19.83
N THR A 45 -9.75 1.80 -20.21
CA THR A 45 -9.74 2.26 -21.59
C THR A 45 -8.47 1.81 -22.29
N ASP A 46 -8.58 1.21 -23.48
CA ASP A 46 -7.47 1.05 -24.43
C ASP A 46 -7.34 2.33 -25.27
N PRO A 47 -6.33 3.17 -25.03
CA PRO A 47 -6.19 4.45 -25.72
C PRO A 47 -5.76 4.34 -27.20
N LYS A 48 -5.48 3.12 -27.70
CA LYS A 48 -5.22 2.87 -29.13
C LYS A 48 -6.49 2.49 -29.88
N LYS A 49 -7.40 1.76 -29.23
CA LYS A 49 -8.69 1.34 -29.83
C LYS A 49 -9.85 2.29 -29.51
N ASP A 50 -9.71 3.11 -28.46
CA ASP A 50 -10.78 3.90 -27.87
C ASP A 50 -11.95 3.04 -27.37
N GLU A 51 -11.62 1.83 -26.91
CA GLU A 51 -12.57 0.83 -26.39
C GLU A 51 -12.34 0.59 -24.91
N LYS A 52 -13.41 0.20 -24.20
CA LYS A 52 -13.33 -0.24 -22.80
C LYS A 52 -13.19 -1.75 -22.73
N GLU A 53 -12.23 -2.21 -21.96
CA GLU A 53 -11.96 -3.64 -21.71
C GLU A 53 -12.14 -3.93 -20.21
N GLU A 54 -12.60 -5.13 -19.87
CA GLU A 54 -12.72 -5.54 -18.46
C GLU A 54 -11.34 -5.77 -17.84
N PHE A 55 -11.19 -5.35 -16.58
CA PHE A 55 -10.02 -5.76 -15.82
C PHE A 55 -10.07 -7.27 -15.51
N PRO A 56 -8.94 -7.98 -15.63
CA PRO A 56 -8.72 -9.29 -15.03
C PRO A 56 -8.94 -9.25 -13.51
N SER A 57 -9.04 -10.43 -12.92
CA SER A 57 -9.17 -10.61 -11.48
C SER A 57 -7.89 -11.15 -10.86
N ILE A 58 -7.60 -10.74 -9.62
CA ILE A 58 -6.54 -11.37 -8.80
C ILE A 58 -6.82 -12.87 -8.56
N HIS A 59 -8.06 -13.31 -8.71
CA HIS A 59 -8.45 -14.71 -8.56
C HIS A 59 -8.21 -15.54 -9.84
N ASP A 60 -7.91 -14.89 -10.97
CA ASP A 60 -7.50 -15.59 -12.18
C ASP A 60 -6.05 -16.10 -12.02
N PRO A 61 -5.67 -17.19 -12.74
CA PRO A 61 -4.28 -17.62 -12.79
C PRO A 61 -3.35 -16.47 -13.23
N PRO A 62 -2.16 -16.32 -12.61
CA PRO A 62 -1.26 -15.24 -12.99
C PRO A 62 -0.80 -15.41 -14.43
N SER A 63 -0.79 -14.30 -15.18
CA SER A 63 -0.36 -14.26 -16.59
C SER A 63 0.88 -13.38 -16.82
N VAL A 64 1.35 -12.66 -15.80
CA VAL A 64 2.65 -11.98 -15.79
C VAL A 64 3.43 -12.30 -14.50
N ASP A 65 4.75 -12.07 -14.48
CA ASP A 65 5.56 -12.32 -13.28
C ASP A 65 5.34 -11.25 -12.20
N LEU A 66 5.21 -9.99 -12.60
CA LEU A 66 5.10 -8.85 -11.70
C LEU A 66 3.97 -7.90 -12.10
N SER A 67 3.12 -7.54 -11.15
CA SER A 67 2.27 -6.34 -11.26
C SER A 67 2.79 -5.25 -10.33
N VAL A 68 2.96 -4.06 -10.86
CA VAL A 68 3.30 -2.86 -10.09
C VAL A 68 2.06 -2.00 -9.93
N ILE A 69 1.59 -1.83 -8.71
CA ILE A 69 0.41 -1.04 -8.36
C ILE A 69 0.89 0.34 -7.91
N VAL A 70 0.42 1.38 -8.60
CA VAL A 70 0.83 2.76 -8.36
C VAL A 70 -0.40 3.56 -7.94
N PRO A 71 -0.65 3.79 -6.64
CA PRO A 71 -1.71 4.69 -6.20
C PRO A 71 -1.33 6.13 -6.55
N ALA A 72 -2.25 6.87 -7.16
CA ALA A 72 -2.04 8.25 -7.57
C ALA A 72 -3.27 9.10 -7.22
N TYR A 73 -3.05 10.23 -6.55
CA TYR A 73 -4.09 11.23 -6.30
C TYR A 73 -3.50 12.62 -6.49
N ASN A 74 -3.94 13.33 -7.54
CA ASN A 74 -3.39 14.60 -7.96
C ASN A 74 -1.86 14.57 -8.20
N GLU A 75 -1.39 13.57 -8.95
CA GLU A 75 0.02 13.27 -9.19
C GLU A 75 0.48 13.60 -10.62
N GLN A 76 -0.26 14.42 -11.39
CA GLN A 76 0.06 14.69 -12.80
C GLN A 76 1.52 15.14 -13.04
N ASP A 77 2.13 15.82 -12.06
CA ASP A 77 3.48 16.38 -12.16
C ASP A 77 4.57 15.38 -11.70
N ARG A 78 4.27 14.51 -10.73
CA ARG A 78 5.25 13.57 -10.14
C ARG A 78 5.22 12.19 -10.77
N LEU A 79 4.03 11.75 -11.20
CA LEU A 79 3.82 10.45 -11.85
C LEU A 79 4.79 10.20 -13.02
N PRO A 80 5.08 11.16 -13.94
CA PRO A 80 5.99 10.90 -15.04
C PRO A 80 7.40 10.49 -14.61
N MET A 81 7.97 11.15 -13.58
CA MET A 81 9.32 10.84 -13.10
C MET A 81 9.40 9.41 -12.56
N MET A 82 8.41 9.00 -11.77
CA MET A 82 8.35 7.64 -11.24
C MET A 82 8.13 6.62 -12.35
N MET A 83 7.20 6.88 -13.27
CA MET A 83 6.88 5.98 -14.38
C MET A 83 8.08 5.78 -15.32
N ASP A 84 8.82 6.84 -15.63
CA ASP A 84 10.01 6.75 -16.49
C ASP A 84 11.10 5.89 -15.84
N GLU A 85 11.37 6.05 -14.54
CA GLU A 85 12.36 5.23 -13.82
C GLU A 85 11.91 3.77 -13.68
N ALA A 86 10.63 3.54 -13.37
CA ALA A 86 10.06 2.20 -13.27
C ALA A 86 10.14 1.46 -14.61
N LEU A 87 9.73 2.12 -15.71
CA LEU A 87 9.77 1.53 -17.05
C LEU A 87 11.20 1.26 -17.51
N ASP A 88 12.14 2.19 -17.30
CA ASP A 88 13.55 1.98 -17.64
C ASP A 88 14.11 0.73 -16.95
N TYR A 89 13.87 0.59 -15.65
CA TYR A 89 14.29 -0.57 -14.88
C TYR A 89 13.64 -1.88 -15.37
N LEU A 90 12.32 -1.88 -15.57
CA LEU A 90 11.56 -3.09 -15.94
C LEU A 90 11.83 -3.54 -17.38
N GLU A 91 11.99 -2.61 -18.33
CA GLU A 91 12.37 -2.92 -19.72
C GLU A 91 13.81 -3.45 -19.80
N LYS A 92 14.74 -2.87 -19.02
CA LYS A 92 16.09 -3.42 -18.88
C LYS A 92 16.05 -4.83 -18.32
N ARG A 93 15.24 -5.08 -17.28
CA ARG A 93 15.06 -6.41 -16.67
C ARG A 93 14.52 -7.43 -17.67
N GLN A 94 13.53 -7.04 -18.47
CA GLN A 94 12.97 -7.87 -19.53
C GLN A 94 13.98 -8.15 -20.65
N THR A 95 14.84 -7.18 -20.97
CA THR A 95 15.93 -7.36 -21.95
C THR A 95 16.98 -8.37 -21.43
N GLU A 96 17.34 -8.30 -20.14
CA GLU A 96 18.26 -9.24 -19.50
C GLU A 96 17.66 -10.65 -19.31
N SER A 97 16.33 -10.74 -19.20
CA SER A 97 15.59 -11.98 -18.97
C SER A 97 14.31 -11.97 -19.80
N PRO A 98 14.33 -12.40 -21.08
CA PRO A 98 13.19 -12.29 -21.99
C PRO A 98 11.89 -12.98 -21.55
N SER A 99 12.00 -13.96 -20.65
CA SER A 99 10.83 -14.62 -20.04
C SER A 99 10.15 -13.80 -18.96
N PHE A 100 10.81 -12.75 -18.43
CA PHE A 100 10.26 -11.88 -17.40
C PHE A 100 9.22 -10.97 -18.02
N THR A 101 8.02 -11.01 -17.44
CA THR A 101 6.87 -10.23 -17.87
C THR A 101 6.37 -9.39 -16.72
N TYR A 102 5.86 -8.19 -17.05
CA TYR A 102 5.36 -7.28 -16.04
C TYR A 102 4.20 -6.46 -16.56
N GLU A 103 3.48 -5.85 -15.63
CA GLU A 103 2.56 -4.75 -15.91
C GLU A 103 2.66 -3.68 -14.82
N ILE A 104 2.22 -2.48 -15.15
CA ILE A 104 2.04 -1.37 -14.23
C ILE A 104 0.56 -0.97 -14.28
N ILE A 105 -0.07 -0.88 -13.11
CA ILE A 105 -1.45 -0.47 -12.92
C ILE A 105 -1.42 0.84 -12.14
N ILE A 106 -1.66 1.93 -12.85
CA ILE A 106 -1.80 3.26 -12.26
C ILE A 106 -3.23 3.36 -11.75
N VAL A 107 -3.41 3.52 -10.45
CA VAL A 107 -4.70 3.66 -9.81
C VAL A 107 -4.93 5.13 -9.49
N ASP A 108 -5.69 5.82 -10.33
CA ASP A 108 -6.12 7.19 -10.07
C ASP A 108 -7.27 7.18 -9.04
N ASP A 109 -6.97 7.60 -7.82
CA ASP A 109 -7.87 7.64 -6.67
C ASP A 109 -8.84 8.82 -6.71
N GLY A 110 -9.50 9.02 -7.86
CA GLY A 110 -10.49 10.08 -8.09
C GLY A 110 -9.87 11.48 -8.14
N SER A 111 -8.74 11.64 -8.84
CA SER A 111 -8.05 12.93 -8.98
C SER A 111 -8.92 14.00 -9.65
N SER A 112 -8.65 15.25 -9.29
CA SER A 112 -9.25 16.45 -9.88
C SER A 112 -8.39 17.09 -10.97
N ASP A 113 -7.17 16.59 -11.12
CA ASP A 113 -6.18 17.08 -12.09
C ASP A 113 -6.05 16.13 -13.30
N LYS A 114 -4.94 16.23 -14.05
CA LYS A 114 -4.70 15.41 -15.25
C LYS A 114 -3.97 14.09 -14.97
N THR A 115 -4.09 13.52 -13.77
CA THR A 115 -3.43 12.26 -13.39
C THR A 115 -3.82 11.11 -14.33
N SER A 116 -5.12 10.83 -14.50
CA SER A 116 -5.60 9.81 -15.45
C SER A 116 -5.11 10.05 -16.88
N GLU A 117 -5.19 11.28 -17.40
CA GLU A 117 -4.70 11.61 -18.74
C GLU A 117 -3.20 11.33 -18.89
N THR A 118 -2.43 11.62 -17.84
CA THR A 118 -0.98 11.37 -17.80
C THR A 118 -0.69 9.87 -17.82
N GLY A 119 -1.39 9.07 -17.02
CA GLY A 119 -1.28 7.61 -17.05
C GLY A 119 -1.67 7.01 -18.42
N LEU A 120 -2.73 7.53 -19.06
CA LEU A 120 -3.17 7.06 -20.37
C LEU A 120 -2.15 7.32 -21.48
N LYS A 121 -1.33 8.37 -21.37
CA LYS A 121 -0.19 8.59 -22.30
C LYS A 121 0.81 7.44 -22.23
N TYR A 122 1.13 6.94 -21.03
CA TYR A 122 1.99 5.78 -20.85
C TYR A 122 1.34 4.50 -21.37
N SER A 123 0.06 4.29 -21.09
CA SER A 123 -0.70 3.16 -21.65
C SER A 123 -0.70 3.18 -23.20
N LYS A 124 -0.90 4.34 -23.81
CA LYS A 124 -0.83 4.50 -25.27
C LYS A 124 0.57 4.23 -25.83
N LYS A 125 1.61 4.68 -25.14
CA LYS A 125 3.01 4.49 -25.55
C LYS A 125 3.45 3.03 -25.43
N CYS A 126 3.19 2.39 -24.29
CA CYS A 126 3.70 1.06 -23.94
C CYS A 126 2.75 -0.08 -24.34
N GLY A 127 1.48 0.21 -24.58
CA GLY A 127 0.42 -0.78 -24.77
C GLY A 127 -0.25 -1.19 -23.46
N THR A 128 -1.52 -1.59 -23.56
CA THR A 128 -2.37 -2.03 -22.44
C THR A 128 -1.89 -3.32 -21.79
N ASP A 129 -1.08 -4.12 -22.48
CA ASP A 129 -0.42 -5.29 -21.89
C ASP A 129 0.61 -4.92 -20.82
N LYS A 130 1.25 -3.74 -20.93
CA LYS A 130 2.29 -3.28 -20.00
C LYS A 130 1.81 -2.20 -19.03
N VAL A 131 0.94 -1.29 -19.47
CA VAL A 131 0.48 -0.17 -18.63
C VAL A 131 -1.03 0.03 -18.76
N ARG A 132 -1.73 0.00 -17.63
CA ARG A 132 -3.18 0.21 -17.54
C ARG A 132 -3.49 1.27 -16.48
N VAL A 133 -4.61 1.96 -16.66
CA VAL A 133 -5.10 2.98 -15.73
C VAL A 133 -6.44 2.53 -15.16
N LEU A 134 -6.51 2.42 -13.84
CA LEU A 134 -7.74 2.23 -13.09
C LEU A 134 -8.16 3.58 -12.50
N THR A 135 -9.22 4.18 -13.04
CA THR A 135 -9.76 5.45 -12.52
C THR A 135 -10.91 5.15 -11.56
N LEU A 136 -10.77 5.57 -10.31
CA LEU A 136 -11.79 5.42 -9.28
C LEU A 136 -12.82 6.55 -9.37
N GLU A 137 -14.09 6.26 -9.10
CA GLU A 137 -15.14 7.29 -9.17
C GLU A 137 -15.01 8.35 -8.07
N LYS A 138 -14.43 7.95 -6.93
CA LYS A 138 -14.25 8.81 -5.77
C LYS A 138 -12.96 8.48 -5.08
N ASN A 139 -12.41 9.48 -4.40
CA ASN A 139 -11.26 9.29 -3.53
C ASN A 139 -11.60 8.38 -2.33
N ARG A 140 -10.93 7.23 -2.25
CA ARG A 140 -11.04 6.25 -1.16
C ARG A 140 -9.84 6.35 -0.20
N GLY A 141 -8.74 6.90 -0.68
CA GLY A 141 -7.46 6.95 0.00
C GLY A 141 -6.49 5.89 -0.52
N LYS A 142 -5.21 6.08 -0.17
CA LYS A 142 -4.09 5.25 -0.63
C LYS A 142 -4.32 3.74 -0.49
N GLY A 143 -4.76 3.27 0.67
CA GLY A 143 -5.05 1.85 0.90
C GLY A 143 -6.21 1.32 0.05
N GLY A 144 -7.27 2.11 -0.15
CA GLY A 144 -8.38 1.78 -1.04
C GLY A 144 -7.95 1.69 -2.50
N ALA A 145 -7.13 2.63 -2.96
CA ALA A 145 -6.54 2.62 -4.30
C ALA A 145 -5.64 1.40 -4.51
N ILE A 146 -4.72 1.13 -3.58
CA ILE A 146 -3.85 -0.06 -3.65
C ILE A 146 -4.70 -1.34 -3.65
N ARG A 147 -5.67 -1.47 -2.75
CA ARG A 147 -6.57 -2.64 -2.68
C ARG A 147 -7.23 -2.93 -4.02
N LEU A 148 -7.82 -1.91 -4.65
CA LEU A 148 -8.48 -2.10 -5.95
C LEU A 148 -7.47 -2.42 -7.06
N GLY A 149 -6.28 -1.79 -7.04
CA GLY A 149 -5.18 -2.13 -7.94
C GLY A 149 -4.70 -3.57 -7.80
N MET A 150 -4.62 -4.09 -6.57
CA MET A 150 -4.28 -5.48 -6.30
C MET A 150 -5.33 -6.43 -6.89
N PHE A 151 -6.61 -6.13 -6.71
CA PHE A 151 -7.70 -6.98 -7.20
C PHE A 151 -7.80 -7.08 -8.73
N VAL A 152 -7.20 -6.16 -9.48
CA VAL A 152 -7.16 -6.19 -10.95
C VAL A 152 -5.85 -6.67 -11.56
N ALA A 153 -4.89 -7.01 -10.70
CA ALA A 153 -3.54 -7.39 -11.09
C ALA A 153 -3.47 -8.81 -11.64
N ARG A 154 -2.60 -9.02 -12.64
CA ARG A 154 -2.29 -10.30 -13.30
C ARG A 154 -1.00 -10.97 -12.84
N GLY A 155 -0.19 -10.28 -12.03
CA GLY A 155 1.15 -10.68 -11.62
C GLY A 155 1.20 -11.78 -10.58
N LYS A 156 2.15 -12.70 -10.73
CA LYS A 156 2.48 -13.70 -9.69
C LYS A 156 2.97 -13.04 -8.41
N LEU A 157 3.76 -11.98 -8.54
CA LEU A 157 4.14 -11.08 -7.45
C LEU A 157 3.49 -9.72 -7.67
N LEU A 158 3.13 -9.04 -6.57
CA LEU A 158 2.50 -7.73 -6.60
C LEU A 158 3.35 -6.77 -5.78
N LEU A 159 3.88 -5.75 -6.44
CA LEU A 159 4.60 -4.64 -5.82
C LEU A 159 3.66 -3.46 -5.79
N PHE A 160 3.53 -2.76 -4.67
CA PHE A 160 3.03 -1.38 -4.72
C PHE A 160 4.17 -0.39 -4.48
N ALA A 161 4.12 0.72 -5.21
CA ALA A 161 5.12 1.79 -5.20
C ALA A 161 4.44 3.17 -5.22
N ASP A 162 4.87 4.09 -4.36
CA ASP A 162 4.36 5.47 -4.34
C ASP A 162 4.63 6.20 -5.66
N ALA A 163 3.67 7.02 -6.10
CA ALA A 163 3.74 7.74 -7.38
C ALA A 163 4.73 8.92 -7.40
N ASP A 164 5.33 9.26 -6.25
CA ASP A 164 6.23 10.42 -6.10
C ASP A 164 7.67 10.17 -6.59
N GLY A 165 8.03 8.91 -6.85
CA GLY A 165 9.39 8.54 -7.28
C GLY A 165 10.43 8.61 -6.15
N ALA A 166 9.99 8.57 -4.89
CA ALA A 166 10.88 8.60 -3.73
C ALA A 166 11.68 7.30 -3.57
N SER A 167 11.08 6.15 -3.90
CA SER A 167 11.76 4.84 -3.90
C SER A 167 12.36 4.52 -5.27
N LYS A 168 13.49 3.79 -5.31
CA LYS A 168 14.14 3.39 -6.57
C LYS A 168 13.76 1.97 -6.98
N PHE A 169 13.36 1.76 -8.23
CA PHE A 169 13.01 0.41 -8.70
C PHE A 169 14.20 -0.55 -8.74
N SER A 170 15.43 -0.04 -8.76
CA SER A 170 16.64 -0.87 -8.56
C SER A 170 16.61 -1.69 -7.26
N ASP A 171 15.91 -1.24 -6.21
CA ASP A 171 15.76 -1.97 -4.96
C ASP A 171 14.75 -3.12 -5.02
N PHE A 172 13.90 -3.19 -6.06
CA PHE A 172 13.02 -4.33 -6.30
C PHE A 172 13.79 -5.65 -6.24
N ARG A 173 15.02 -5.68 -6.76
CA ARG A 173 15.86 -6.88 -6.73
C ARG A 173 16.16 -7.36 -5.32
N LYS A 174 16.34 -6.44 -4.37
CA LYS A 174 16.58 -6.79 -2.97
C LYS A 174 15.32 -7.42 -2.36
N LEU A 175 14.15 -6.86 -2.68
CA LEU A 175 12.85 -7.40 -2.24
C LEU A 175 12.61 -8.80 -2.85
N GLU A 176 12.91 -9.02 -4.13
CA GLU A 176 12.79 -10.35 -4.77
C GLU A 176 13.68 -11.41 -4.10
N VAL A 177 14.92 -11.04 -3.79
CA VAL A 177 15.88 -11.95 -3.14
C VAL A 177 15.36 -12.34 -1.77
N GLU A 178 14.87 -11.39 -0.98
CA GLU A 178 14.33 -11.67 0.35
C GLU A 178 13.01 -12.44 0.28
N MET A 179 12.16 -12.15 -0.71
CA MET A 179 10.90 -12.85 -0.96
C MET A 179 11.17 -14.36 -1.15
N LYS A 180 12.15 -14.71 -1.97
CA LYS A 180 12.56 -16.12 -2.17
C LYS A 180 13.08 -16.79 -0.90
N LYS A 181 13.66 -16.03 0.05
CA LYS A 181 14.15 -16.60 1.31
C LYS A 181 13.02 -16.89 2.28
N ILE A 182 12.02 -16.00 2.40
CA ILE A 182 10.96 -16.13 3.40
C ILE A 182 9.79 -16.98 2.90
N ASN A 183 9.55 -16.98 1.59
CA ASN A 183 8.47 -17.72 0.97
C ASN A 183 8.84 -19.20 0.76
N LYS A 184 8.80 -19.96 1.85
CA LYS A 184 9.16 -21.39 1.88
C LYS A 184 7.96 -22.33 2.00
N LYS A 185 6.81 -21.79 2.39
CA LYS A 185 5.62 -22.58 2.72
C LYS A 185 4.82 -22.90 1.44
N PRO A 186 4.09 -24.02 1.41
CA PRO A 186 3.26 -24.39 0.25
C PRO A 186 2.10 -23.41 -0.01
N ASP A 187 1.66 -22.67 1.01
CA ASP A 187 0.61 -21.65 0.91
C ASP A 187 1.04 -20.40 0.12
N ASN A 188 2.33 -20.29 -0.23
CA ASN A 188 2.92 -19.20 -1.00
C ASN A 188 2.64 -17.82 -0.37
N LEU A 189 2.54 -17.72 0.95
CA LEU A 189 2.28 -16.46 1.65
C LEU A 189 3.60 -15.78 2.06
N ALA A 190 3.79 -14.53 1.63
CA ALA A 190 4.89 -13.69 2.11
C ALA A 190 4.72 -12.20 1.75
N ILE A 191 5.31 -11.33 2.57
CA ILE A 191 5.46 -9.90 2.33
C ILE A 191 6.90 -9.49 2.59
N VAL A 192 7.45 -8.67 1.70
CA VAL A 192 8.72 -7.98 1.92
C VAL A 192 8.49 -6.48 1.85
N CYS A 193 8.77 -5.80 2.97
CA CYS A 193 8.69 -4.35 3.07
C CYS A 193 10.03 -3.71 2.74
N GLY A 194 10.02 -2.69 1.89
CA GLY A 194 11.10 -1.71 1.89
C GLY A 194 11.15 -0.99 3.25
N SER A 195 12.32 -0.52 3.63
CA SER A 195 12.54 0.15 4.91
C SER A 195 13.50 1.33 4.78
N ARG A 196 13.05 2.48 5.25
CA ARG A 196 13.80 3.75 5.34
C ARG A 196 14.34 3.98 6.75
N ALA A 197 14.17 3.04 7.67
CA ALA A 197 14.54 3.20 9.08
C ALA A 197 16.02 3.62 9.28
N HIS A 198 16.91 3.20 8.38
CA HIS A 198 18.32 3.61 8.39
C HIS A 198 18.53 5.10 8.06
N LEU A 199 17.61 5.74 7.32
CA LEU A 199 17.64 7.17 7.01
C LEU A 199 16.97 8.00 8.12
N GLU A 200 16.02 7.41 8.86
CA GLU A 200 15.40 8.09 10.00
C GLU A 200 16.43 8.43 11.08
N GLU A 201 17.38 7.53 11.34
CA GLU A 201 18.46 7.74 12.31
C GLU A 201 19.26 9.02 12.02
N ASP A 202 19.59 9.26 10.75
CA ASP A 202 20.29 10.48 10.30
C ASP A 202 19.39 11.73 10.40
N SER A 203 18.10 11.60 10.10
CA SER A 203 17.15 12.73 10.09
C SER A 203 16.75 13.20 11.50
N ILE A 204 16.72 12.31 12.49
CA ILE A 204 16.33 12.63 13.88
C ILE A 204 17.30 13.63 14.51
N ALA A 205 18.58 13.61 14.10
CA ALA A 205 19.60 14.53 14.57
C ALA A 205 19.31 16.01 14.24
N GLN A 206 18.46 16.29 13.24
CA GLN A 206 18.14 17.65 12.78
C GLN A 206 16.72 18.12 13.13
N ARG A 207 15.88 17.27 13.75
CA ARG A 207 14.47 17.57 14.03
C ARG A 207 14.26 18.23 15.40
N SER A 208 13.18 19.01 15.54
CA SER A 208 12.81 19.57 16.84
C SER A 208 12.50 18.47 17.87
N PHE A 209 12.81 18.75 19.14
CA PHE A 209 12.60 17.80 20.24
C PHE A 209 11.14 17.32 20.33
N PHE A 210 10.17 18.22 20.20
CA PHE A 210 8.74 17.89 20.29
C PHE A 210 8.28 16.96 19.18
N ARG A 211 8.72 17.21 17.93
CA ARG A 211 8.42 16.31 16.79
C ARG A 211 9.00 14.92 17.01
N THR A 212 10.20 14.84 17.59
CA THR A 212 10.85 13.56 17.93
C THR A 212 10.08 12.79 19.00
N VAL A 213 9.58 13.47 20.04
CA VAL A 213 8.77 12.84 21.09
C VAL A 213 7.46 12.29 20.53
N LEU A 214 6.73 13.08 19.71
CA LEU A 214 5.49 12.64 19.08
C LEU A 214 5.70 11.41 18.17
N MET A 215 6.75 11.44 17.34
CA MET A 215 7.10 10.32 16.46
C MET A 215 7.44 9.05 17.26
N LYS A 216 8.28 9.16 18.30
CA LYS A 216 8.61 8.03 19.17
C LYS A 216 7.38 7.49 19.90
N GLY A 217 6.48 8.36 20.35
CA GLY A 217 5.21 7.98 20.96
C GLY A 217 4.31 7.21 19.98
N PHE A 218 4.17 7.70 18.75
CA PHE A 218 3.45 7.00 17.69
C PHE A 218 4.06 5.62 17.40
N HIS A 219 5.38 5.52 17.24
CA HIS A 219 6.07 4.25 17.02
C HIS A 219 5.86 3.29 18.20
N PHE A 220 5.89 3.80 19.44
CA PHE A 220 5.61 2.98 20.63
C PHE A 220 4.18 2.43 20.62
N VAL A 221 3.17 3.25 20.29
CA VAL A 221 1.77 2.81 20.23
C VAL A 221 1.58 1.76 19.13
N VAL A 222 2.09 2.02 17.92
CA VAL A 222 2.03 1.06 16.80
C VAL A 222 2.72 -0.25 17.15
N TRP A 223 3.92 -0.19 17.74
CA TRP A 223 4.66 -1.36 18.16
C TRP A 223 3.97 -2.15 19.28
N PHE A 224 3.39 -1.43 20.26
CA PHE A 224 2.76 -2.05 21.42
C PHE A 224 1.42 -2.73 21.04
N LEU A 225 0.60 -2.05 20.24
CA LEU A 225 -0.77 -2.44 19.94
C LEU A 225 -0.98 -3.13 18.59
N CYS A 226 -0.15 -2.85 17.58
CA CYS A 226 -0.43 -3.25 16.19
C CYS A 226 0.63 -4.21 15.64
N VAL A 227 1.84 -3.71 15.36
CA VAL A 227 2.81 -4.45 14.53
C VAL A 227 4.14 -4.55 15.25
N ARG A 228 4.62 -5.78 15.50
CA ARG A 228 5.92 -6.02 16.15
C ARG A 228 6.99 -6.46 15.17
N GLY A 229 8.22 -5.98 15.33
CA GLY A 229 9.35 -6.45 14.53
C GLY A 229 9.43 -5.90 13.11
N VAL A 230 8.57 -4.93 12.75
CA VAL A 230 8.71 -4.11 11.54
C VAL A 230 9.06 -2.69 11.96
N LYS A 231 10.19 -2.15 11.50
CA LYS A 231 10.71 -0.83 11.85
C LYS A 231 10.05 0.29 11.04
N ASP A 232 9.93 0.12 9.73
CA ASP A 232 9.28 1.09 8.84
C ASP A 232 7.99 0.50 8.28
N THR A 233 6.91 0.63 9.05
CA THR A 233 5.60 0.13 8.64
C THR A 233 5.04 0.91 7.46
N GLN A 234 5.41 2.17 7.24
CA GLN A 234 4.75 3.08 6.29
C GLN A 234 5.56 3.32 5.01
N CYS A 235 6.55 2.47 4.73
CA CYS A 235 7.27 2.53 3.46
C CYS A 235 6.33 2.15 2.29
N GLY A 236 6.16 3.04 1.32
CA GLY A 236 5.31 2.81 0.15
C GLY A 236 5.91 1.93 -0.93
N PHE A 237 6.85 1.04 -0.60
CA PHE A 237 7.50 0.12 -1.54
C PHE A 237 7.50 -1.29 -0.95
N LYS A 238 6.49 -2.11 -1.27
CA LYS A 238 6.31 -3.43 -0.66
C LYS A 238 5.90 -4.48 -1.69
N LEU A 239 6.57 -5.63 -1.61
CA LEU A 239 6.37 -6.78 -2.48
C LEU A 239 5.57 -7.86 -1.73
N LEU A 240 4.50 -8.33 -2.35
CA LEU A 240 3.64 -9.38 -1.83
C LEU A 240 3.59 -10.53 -2.82
N THR A 241 3.40 -11.74 -2.30
CA THR A 241 2.88 -12.84 -3.13
C THR A 241 1.42 -12.59 -3.47
N ARG A 242 0.93 -13.18 -4.57
CA ARG A 242 -0.47 -13.12 -4.97
C ARG A 242 -1.41 -13.59 -3.86
N GLU A 243 -1.08 -14.69 -3.21
CA GLU A 243 -1.87 -15.30 -2.15
C GLU A 243 -1.93 -14.40 -0.91
N ALA A 244 -0.80 -13.76 -0.56
CA ALA A 244 -0.77 -12.78 0.53
C ALA A 244 -1.61 -11.55 0.16
N ALA A 245 -1.53 -11.06 -1.08
CA ALA A 245 -2.33 -9.93 -1.52
C ALA A 245 -3.83 -10.25 -1.45
N ILE A 246 -4.28 -11.43 -1.92
CA ILE A 246 -5.67 -11.88 -1.80
C ILE A 246 -6.10 -11.89 -0.33
N LEU A 247 -5.35 -12.57 0.54
CA LEU A 247 -5.72 -12.71 1.95
C LEU A 247 -5.81 -11.35 2.66
N LEU A 248 -4.81 -10.49 2.47
CA LEU A 248 -4.70 -9.26 3.26
C LEU A 248 -5.64 -8.18 2.74
N PHE A 249 -5.70 -7.97 1.43
CA PHE A 249 -6.52 -6.91 0.86
C PHE A 249 -8.02 -7.24 0.88
N SER A 250 -8.41 -8.53 0.94
CA SER A 250 -9.80 -8.91 1.23
C SER A 250 -10.22 -8.67 2.69
N ASN A 251 -9.26 -8.57 3.61
CA ASN A 251 -9.52 -8.33 5.03
C ASN A 251 -9.13 -6.91 5.49
N LEU A 252 -8.66 -6.04 4.59
CA LEU A 252 -8.20 -4.69 4.90
C LEU A 252 -9.39 -3.75 5.21
N HIS A 253 -9.44 -3.19 6.41
CA HIS A 253 -10.48 -2.26 6.85
C HIS A 253 -10.10 -0.80 6.61
N VAL A 254 -8.82 -0.47 6.81
CA VAL A 254 -8.33 0.90 6.69
C VAL A 254 -7.96 1.21 5.24
N GLU A 255 -8.71 2.10 4.59
CA GLU A 255 -8.45 2.50 3.19
C GLU A 255 -7.54 3.73 3.04
N ARG A 256 -7.28 4.47 4.12
CA ARG A 256 -6.51 5.73 4.07
C ARG A 256 -5.06 5.53 4.52
N TRP A 257 -4.39 6.58 4.97
CA TRP A 257 -2.95 6.61 5.29
C TRP A 257 -2.44 5.54 6.27
N ALA A 258 -3.28 5.02 7.16
CA ALA A 258 -2.88 4.00 8.14
C ALA A 258 -3.06 2.56 7.64
N PHE A 259 -3.43 2.35 6.37
CA PHE A 259 -3.67 1.02 5.80
C PHE A 259 -2.47 0.08 5.94
N ASP A 260 -1.25 0.61 5.86
CA ASP A 260 -0.04 -0.18 5.98
C ASP A 260 0.08 -0.87 7.35
N VAL A 261 -0.34 -0.17 8.42
CA VAL A 261 -0.34 -0.70 9.78
C VAL A 261 -1.39 -1.80 9.92
N ASP A 262 -2.60 -1.56 9.36
CA ASP A 262 -3.68 -2.56 9.33
C ASP A 262 -3.26 -3.81 8.54
N MET A 263 -2.74 -3.64 7.33
CA MET A 263 -2.23 -4.74 6.49
C MET A 263 -1.14 -5.56 7.21
N LEU A 264 -0.19 -4.91 7.87
CA LEU A 264 0.87 -5.60 8.60
C LEU A 264 0.36 -6.27 9.89
N TYR A 265 -0.64 -5.67 10.55
CA TYR A 265 -1.33 -6.32 11.67
C TYR A 265 -2.04 -7.59 11.21
N LEU A 266 -2.79 -7.53 10.11
CA LEU A 266 -3.45 -8.68 9.48
C LEU A 266 -2.42 -9.75 9.07
N ALA A 267 -1.27 -9.34 8.53
CA ALA A 267 -0.20 -10.26 8.18
C ALA A 267 0.33 -11.02 9.39
N GLN A 268 0.51 -10.35 10.54
CA GLN A 268 0.89 -11.01 11.79
C GLN A 268 -0.22 -11.91 12.33
N TYR A 269 -1.46 -11.43 12.29
CA TYR A 269 -2.64 -12.18 12.72
C TYR A 269 -2.78 -13.50 11.94
N PHE A 270 -2.61 -13.47 10.62
CA PHE A 270 -2.65 -14.64 9.76
C PHE A 270 -1.32 -15.39 9.65
N SER A 271 -0.29 -15.03 10.43
CA SER A 271 1.04 -15.66 10.41
C SER A 271 1.70 -15.68 9.02
N VAL A 272 1.43 -14.65 8.21
CA VAL A 272 2.11 -14.38 6.94
C VAL A 272 3.55 -13.94 7.26
N PRO A 273 4.58 -14.60 6.70
CA PRO A 273 5.97 -14.17 6.84
C PRO A 273 6.19 -12.74 6.36
N ILE A 274 6.84 -11.92 7.18
CA ILE A 274 7.20 -10.53 6.88
C ILE A 274 8.72 -10.40 6.97
N ALA A 275 9.34 -9.77 5.97
CA ALA A 275 10.72 -9.30 6.05
C ALA A 275 10.82 -7.81 5.72
N GLU A 276 11.89 -7.18 6.21
CA GLU A 276 12.25 -5.81 5.87
C GLU A 276 13.58 -5.76 5.15
N VAL A 277 13.66 -4.88 4.15
CA VAL A 277 14.87 -4.66 3.35
C VAL A 277 15.15 -3.16 3.26
N ALA A 278 16.38 -2.76 3.53
CA ALA A 278 16.80 -1.36 3.38
C ALA A 278 16.78 -0.94 1.90
N ILE A 279 16.06 0.15 1.61
CA ILE A 279 15.93 0.73 0.27
C ILE A 279 16.48 2.16 0.22
N VAL A 280 16.96 2.56 -0.95
CA VAL A 280 17.26 3.96 -1.24
C VAL A 280 15.95 4.73 -1.29
N TRP A 281 15.90 5.82 -0.53
CA TRP A 281 14.76 6.72 -0.51
C TRP A 281 15.24 8.17 -0.51
N GLN A 282 14.58 9.00 -1.31
CA GLN A 282 14.85 10.43 -1.42
C GLN A 282 13.62 11.22 -0.98
N GLU A 283 13.82 12.31 -0.25
CA GLU A 283 12.73 13.20 0.12
C GLU A 283 12.23 13.95 -1.12
N ILE A 284 10.95 13.77 -1.43
CA ILE A 284 10.25 14.51 -2.48
C ILE A 284 9.30 15.47 -1.77
N GLU A 285 9.36 16.76 -2.10
CA GLU A 285 8.43 17.74 -1.54
C GLU A 285 6.98 17.32 -1.84
N GLY A 286 6.20 17.12 -0.77
CA GLY A 286 4.77 16.86 -0.87
C GLY A 286 4.00 18.14 -1.11
N LYS A 287 3.02 18.10 -2.02
CA LYS A 287 1.92 19.08 -2.01
C LYS A 287 0.92 18.58 -0.95
N LEU A 288 0.73 19.39 0.10
CA LEU A 288 -0.29 19.16 1.13
C LEU A 288 -1.70 19.14 0.54
#